data_AF-A0A4R3NMD6-F1
#
_entry.id   AF-A0A4R3NMD6-F1
#
_cell.length_a   1.000
_cell.length_b   1.000
_cell.length_c   1.000
_cell.angle_alpha   90.00
_cell.angle_beta   90.00
_cell.angle_gamma   90.00
#
_symmetry.space_group_name_H-M   'P 1'
#
loop_
_entity.id
_entity.type
_entity.pdbx_description
1 polymer ?
#
loop_
_entity_poly.entity_id
_entity_poly.type
_entity_poly.pdbx_seq_one_letter_code
_entity_poly.pdbx_strand_id
1 'polypeptide(L)'
;MGVHASDGSGWSSENDPFGGNDSNGKGTGPEGNGNGGNSGAGGNNTSVNFSKTPEKQAVASAMLMTIPQQIAIVEGTWGITINTTVLTSPFARLAGLLESSLPMAGRLTAVGALLSPSPIALDTIDPAFREHQQQLANLVTNQKLQSQTYSLTALPVSIVTDTPVKDISRQKTVPAKVVVEQVVSPEKNKVTPAMTKNPQQVNVVQAKKTGRPGVYSVEIAPGKPALQIGFSDKKPSKSFKTPSYDNIKPESVIPSITSETYQGIVDFGGDHTPIYISISKNLTAEEEKKQAETTRIDWEIHNPIEAAEVNLALASKEYDDAVNQVLVKQKALEMAKKTPEALAFTDAKLHPYNINIKKNGFGYADVIDSKEKMSFLLTEGARAYVWDYLGYSHIEAPTKEGLDFAVSVRNEILNIFEAIKKQILQGQQSIKDAENNLVLAKKNKDKAEDKKKKAKDKKEKEEKRKKPGTATGKGKKVGDKWLNDAGKENGAPIPEQVANKLRGKKFNSFDELRKAIWDEISKFPELIKNLSKNNKTLVSKGYSPFARKKDQVGGRKVHELHHDNPISEGGEVYDMDNLRVTTPKRHIDIHRGK
;
A
#
# COMPACT_ATOMS: atom_id res chain seq x y z
N MET A 1 5.94 51.57 34.54
CA MET A 1 5.99 50.75 35.76
C MET A 1 6.48 49.36 35.35
N GLY A 2 7.64 48.85 35.73
CA GLY A 2 8.80 49.47 36.40
C GLY A 2 9.72 48.42 37.05
N VAL A 3 10.97 48.32 36.57
CA VAL A 3 12.23 47.83 37.24
C VAL A 3 12.22 46.37 37.79
N HIS A 4 13.25 45.50 37.77
CA HIS A 4 14.73 45.52 37.63
C HIS A 4 15.22 44.34 36.74
N ALA A 5 16.42 44.22 36.14
CA ALA A 5 17.74 44.87 36.21
C ALA A 5 18.81 44.28 37.18
N SER A 6 19.82 43.57 36.62
CA SER A 6 21.20 43.27 37.13
C SER A 6 21.92 42.41 36.06
N ASP A 7 22.90 42.87 35.25
CA ASP A 7 24.34 43.18 35.49
C ASP A 7 25.22 41.95 35.87
N GLY A 8 26.19 41.52 35.04
CA GLY A 8 27.63 41.91 35.02
C GLY A 8 28.48 40.64 35.33
N SER A 9 29.78 40.46 35.02
CA SER A 9 30.81 41.16 34.21
C SER A 9 32.06 40.23 34.07
N GLY A 10 33.12 40.64 33.32
CA GLY A 10 34.46 39.98 33.27
C GLY A 10 34.72 39.11 32.02
N TRP A 11 35.56 39.40 31.01
CA TRP A 11 36.94 39.94 30.86
C TRP A 11 38.12 38.95 31.07
N SER A 12 38.51 38.32 29.95
CA SER A 12 39.88 38.13 29.39
C SER A 12 41.11 37.74 30.26
N SER A 13 41.63 36.53 30.01
CA SER A 13 43.04 36.21 29.67
C SER A 13 43.08 34.88 28.86
N GLU A 14 44.15 34.34 28.25
CA GLU A 14 45.57 34.75 28.15
C GLU A 14 46.29 34.17 26.89
N ASN A 15 47.50 34.67 26.64
CA ASN A 15 48.63 34.27 25.75
C ASN A 15 48.75 32.86 25.10
N ASP A 16 49.27 32.85 23.87
CA ASP A 16 50.13 31.78 23.27
C ASP A 16 51.45 31.63 24.07
N PRO A 17 52.10 30.44 24.14
CA PRO A 17 53.20 30.16 23.19
C PRO A 17 53.44 28.66 22.86
N PHE A 18 54.49 28.41 22.06
CA PHE A 18 55.01 27.12 21.53
C PHE A 18 54.18 26.52 20.37
N GLY A 19 54.71 26.31 19.16
CA GLY A 19 56.09 26.39 18.67
C GLY A 19 56.53 25.04 18.12
N GLY A 20 56.63 24.91 16.80
CA GLY A 20 56.93 23.64 16.13
C GLY A 20 57.05 23.80 14.62
N ASN A 21 58.20 24.30 14.17
CA ASN A 21 58.57 24.39 12.76
C ASN A 21 59.16 23.04 12.31
N ASP A 22 58.86 22.60 11.08
CA ASP A 22 59.75 21.88 10.15
C ASP A 22 58.96 21.07 9.11
N SER A 23 59.46 20.81 7.90
CA SER A 23 60.03 21.61 6.82
C SER A 23 60.34 20.62 5.68
N ASN A 24 60.06 21.00 4.43
CA ASN A 24 60.51 20.37 3.17
C ASN A 24 60.11 18.93 2.77
N GLY A 25 59.26 18.84 1.73
CA GLY A 25 59.15 17.73 0.77
C GLY A 25 58.50 18.21 -0.54
N LYS A 26 59.20 18.15 -1.68
CA LYS A 26 58.88 18.93 -2.90
C LYS A 26 58.12 18.15 -4.00
N GLY A 27 57.21 18.86 -4.70
CA GLY A 27 56.82 18.64 -6.11
C GLY A 27 55.82 17.50 -6.38
N THR A 28 54.98 17.53 -7.43
CA THR A 28 54.83 18.46 -8.58
C THR A 28 53.35 18.58 -8.99
N GLY A 29 52.89 19.78 -9.40
CA GLY A 29 51.47 20.11 -9.66
C GLY A 29 50.93 19.76 -11.07
N PRO A 30 50.01 20.55 -11.70
CA PRO A 30 49.49 21.87 -11.31
C PRO A 30 47.97 21.94 -11.05
N GLU A 31 47.56 22.84 -10.15
CA GLU A 31 46.16 23.26 -9.97
C GLU A 31 45.83 24.47 -10.86
N GLY A 32 44.58 24.52 -11.33
CA GLY A 32 44.00 25.71 -11.99
C GLY A 32 43.05 26.43 -11.04
N ASN A 33 43.40 27.67 -10.65
CA ASN A 33 42.68 28.48 -9.66
C ASN A 33 41.23 28.85 -10.04
N GLY A 34 40.36 28.98 -9.03
CA GLY A 34 38.95 29.38 -9.21
C GLY A 34 38.20 29.81 -7.93
N ASN A 35 38.73 30.81 -7.21
CA ASN A 35 38.09 31.53 -6.08
C ASN A 35 37.65 30.73 -4.83
N GLY A 36 38.50 30.78 -3.79
CA GLY A 36 38.08 30.65 -2.40
C GLY A 36 38.19 32.00 -1.66
N GLY A 37 37.07 32.54 -1.20
CA GLY A 37 37.02 33.72 -0.32
C GLY A 37 36.26 33.36 0.96
N ASN A 38 36.96 33.34 2.10
CA ASN A 38 36.40 32.91 3.38
C ASN A 38 35.83 34.09 4.18
N SER A 39 34.55 34.04 4.56
CA SER A 39 34.01 34.86 5.66
C SER A 39 32.71 34.32 6.23
N GLY A 40 32.61 34.35 7.57
CA GLY A 40 31.35 34.47 8.30
C GLY A 40 30.48 33.20 8.45
N ALA A 41 30.14 32.86 9.69
CA ALA A 41 29.11 31.86 9.97
C ALA A 41 27.72 32.34 9.53
N GLY A 42 27.16 31.69 8.51
CA GLY A 42 25.80 31.91 8.01
C GLY A 42 25.44 30.84 6.97
N GLY A 43 24.33 30.13 7.17
CA GLY A 43 23.95 28.99 6.34
C GLY A 43 23.45 29.37 4.95
N ASN A 44 24.35 29.49 3.98
CA ASN A 44 24.01 29.70 2.57
C ASN A 44 23.70 28.37 1.86
N ASN A 45 22.45 27.90 1.93
CA ASN A 45 21.97 26.86 1.02
C ASN A 45 21.93 27.41 -0.41
N THR A 46 22.91 27.05 -1.23
CA THR A 46 22.86 27.31 -2.67
C THR A 46 21.90 26.31 -3.31
N SER A 47 20.82 26.82 -3.93
CA SER A 47 19.81 25.98 -4.55
C SER A 47 20.38 25.21 -5.75
N VAL A 48 20.10 23.91 -5.82
CA VAL A 48 20.55 23.05 -6.91
C VAL A 48 19.73 23.34 -8.15
N ASN A 49 20.41 23.76 -9.20
CA ASN A 49 19.80 23.90 -10.51
C ASN A 49 19.65 22.51 -11.16
N PHE A 50 18.46 21.92 -11.05
CA PHE A 50 18.17 20.59 -11.60
C PHE A 50 18.09 20.56 -13.14
N SER A 51 18.00 21.69 -13.85
CA SER A 51 18.08 21.68 -15.31
C SER A 51 19.51 21.64 -15.86
N LYS A 52 20.49 22.12 -15.06
CA LYS A 52 21.94 22.01 -15.34
C LYS A 52 22.59 20.79 -14.69
N THR A 53 22.06 20.32 -13.56
CA THR A 53 22.54 19.15 -12.81
C THR A 53 21.40 18.16 -12.47
N PRO A 54 20.70 17.61 -13.48
CA PRO A 54 19.56 16.70 -13.28
C PRO A 54 19.89 15.43 -12.50
N GLU A 55 21.12 14.91 -12.60
CA GLU A 55 21.61 13.77 -11.82
C GLU A 55 21.56 14.00 -10.30
N LYS A 56 21.56 15.27 -9.84
CA LYS A 56 21.51 15.59 -8.41
C LYS A 56 20.11 15.48 -7.79
N GLN A 57 19.05 15.23 -8.57
CA GLN A 57 17.67 15.15 -8.07
C GLN A 57 17.48 14.11 -6.95
N ALA A 58 18.09 12.93 -7.09
CA ALA A 58 18.01 11.85 -6.12
C ALA A 58 19.24 10.94 -6.18
N VAL A 59 19.42 10.08 -5.17
CA VAL A 59 20.48 9.07 -5.13
C VAL A 59 19.87 7.66 -5.04
N ALA A 60 20.09 6.84 -6.06
CA ALA A 60 19.88 5.40 -5.96
C ALA A 60 21.19 4.77 -5.48
N SER A 61 21.16 4.08 -4.34
CA SER A 61 22.30 3.29 -3.88
C SER A 61 22.01 1.81 -4.07
N ALA A 62 23.05 1.02 -4.37
CA ALA A 62 23.00 -0.43 -4.24
C ALA A 62 22.64 -0.90 -2.81
N MET A 63 22.70 -0.01 -1.81
CA MET A 63 22.26 -0.23 -0.43
C MET A 63 20.80 0.17 -0.15
N LEU A 64 20.12 0.86 -1.07
CA LEU A 64 18.76 1.41 -0.92
C LEU A 64 17.72 0.79 -1.87
N MET A 65 18.03 -0.30 -2.56
CA MET A 65 17.28 -0.70 -3.76
C MET A 65 15.82 -1.16 -3.53
N THR A 66 15.37 -1.21 -2.27
CA THR A 66 13.94 -1.30 -1.88
C THR A 66 13.31 0.06 -1.59
N ILE A 67 13.87 1.19 -2.02
CA ILE A 67 13.28 2.52 -1.87
C ILE A 67 13.29 3.21 -3.24
N PRO A 68 12.13 3.31 -3.91
CA PRO A 68 12.03 4.01 -5.19
C PRO A 68 12.37 5.49 -4.98
N GLN A 69 13.26 6.00 -5.81
CA GLN A 69 13.73 7.37 -5.74
C GLN A 69 12.84 8.28 -6.57
N GLN A 70 12.28 9.32 -5.95
CA GLN A 70 11.47 10.29 -6.65
C GLN A 70 12.36 11.20 -7.51
N ILE A 71 12.07 11.23 -8.81
CA ILE A 71 12.67 12.13 -9.81
C ILE A 71 11.56 12.86 -10.56
N ALA A 72 11.88 13.98 -11.20
CA ALA A 72 10.92 14.76 -11.98
C ALA A 72 11.54 15.31 -13.27
N ILE A 73 10.74 15.43 -14.33
CA ILE A 73 11.16 16.17 -15.53
C ILE A 73 11.04 17.66 -15.22
N VAL A 74 12.20 18.33 -15.17
CA VAL A 74 12.36 19.76 -14.91
C VAL A 74 13.03 20.38 -16.13
N GLU A 75 12.34 21.31 -16.79
CA GLU A 75 12.83 22.01 -18.01
C GLU A 75 13.34 21.04 -19.10
N GLY A 76 12.68 19.89 -19.26
CA GLY A 76 13.07 18.88 -20.25
C GLY A 76 14.25 17.99 -19.84
N THR A 77 14.69 18.04 -18.58
CA THR A 77 15.79 17.21 -18.05
C THR A 77 15.38 16.49 -16.77
N TRP A 78 16.05 15.38 -16.48
CA TRP A 78 15.82 14.53 -15.31
C TRP A 78 16.99 13.55 -15.17
N GLY A 79 17.24 13.10 -13.95
CA GLY A 79 18.41 12.29 -13.68
C GLY A 79 18.47 11.74 -12.27
N ILE A 80 19.49 10.93 -12.04
CA ILE A 80 19.78 10.35 -10.74
C ILE A 80 21.29 10.09 -10.59
N THR A 81 21.80 10.14 -9.36
CA THR A 81 23.13 9.65 -9.03
C THR A 81 23.05 8.20 -8.55
N ILE A 82 23.88 7.33 -9.10
CA ILE A 82 24.02 5.94 -8.64
C ILE A 82 25.22 5.88 -7.68
N ASN A 83 24.97 5.49 -6.43
CA ASN A 83 26.03 5.22 -5.46
C ASN A 83 26.44 3.73 -5.53
N THR A 84 27.72 3.49 -5.84
CA THR A 84 28.30 2.17 -6.11
C THR A 84 29.06 1.56 -4.93
N THR A 85 29.08 2.23 -3.77
CA THR A 85 29.74 1.72 -2.57
C THR A 85 29.14 0.38 -2.14
N VAL A 86 29.97 -0.58 -1.74
CA VAL A 86 29.51 -1.92 -1.32
C VAL A 86 29.61 -2.08 0.20
N LEU A 87 28.46 -2.35 0.82
CA LEU A 87 28.33 -3.05 2.10
C LEU A 87 27.49 -4.30 1.83
N THR A 88 27.70 -5.39 2.57
CA THR A 88 27.18 -6.74 2.26
C THR A 88 25.69 -6.74 1.93
N SER A 89 25.34 -7.10 0.70
CA SER A 89 24.00 -6.93 0.11
C SER A 89 22.96 -7.91 0.71
N PRO A 90 21.94 -7.44 1.45
CA PRO A 90 20.86 -8.31 1.94
C PRO A 90 19.89 -8.76 0.83
N PHE A 91 20.05 -8.28 -0.40
CA PHE A 91 19.13 -8.49 -1.52
C PHE A 91 19.20 -9.90 -2.12
N ALA A 92 20.30 -10.63 -1.92
CA ALA A 92 20.37 -12.05 -2.27
C ALA A 92 19.29 -12.86 -1.51
N ARG A 93 18.92 -12.45 -0.29
CA ARG A 93 17.78 -13.03 0.44
C ARG A 93 16.46 -12.75 -0.26
N LEU A 94 16.23 -11.51 -0.73
CA LEU A 94 14.98 -11.15 -1.44
C LEU A 94 14.83 -11.90 -2.77
N ALA A 95 15.92 -12.02 -3.54
CA ALA A 95 15.95 -12.83 -4.75
C ALA A 95 15.64 -14.31 -4.44
N GLY A 96 16.31 -14.91 -3.45
CA GLY A 96 16.05 -16.28 -3.01
C GLY A 96 14.63 -16.49 -2.47
N LEU A 97 14.05 -15.50 -1.79
CA LEU A 97 12.67 -15.51 -1.27
C LEU A 97 11.64 -15.54 -2.41
N LEU A 98 11.91 -14.78 -3.48
CA LEU A 98 11.12 -14.82 -4.72
C LEU A 98 11.32 -16.15 -5.46
N GLU A 99 12.57 -16.57 -5.68
CA GLU A 99 12.91 -17.81 -6.39
C GLU A 99 12.29 -19.05 -5.75
N SER A 100 12.36 -19.17 -4.42
CA SER A 100 11.73 -20.26 -3.66
C SER A 100 10.20 -20.17 -3.57
N SER A 101 9.60 -19.02 -3.85
CA SER A 101 8.15 -18.87 -3.82
C SER A 101 7.45 -19.57 -4.99
N LEU A 102 6.34 -20.25 -4.69
CA LEU A 102 5.47 -20.85 -5.70
C LEU A 102 4.68 -19.76 -6.45
N PRO A 103 4.51 -19.86 -7.78
CA PRO A 103 3.62 -18.99 -8.51
C PRO A 103 2.16 -19.29 -8.12
N MET A 104 1.32 -18.25 -8.10
CA MET A 104 -0.13 -18.41 -7.90
C MET A 104 -0.86 -18.25 -9.23
N ALA A 105 -1.89 -19.06 -9.48
CA ALA A 105 -2.66 -18.96 -10.72
C ALA A 105 -3.19 -17.52 -10.93
N GLY A 106 -2.94 -16.98 -12.12
CA GLY A 106 -3.32 -15.62 -12.52
C GLY A 106 -2.56 -14.48 -11.83
N ARG A 107 -1.66 -14.74 -10.86
CA ARG A 107 -1.02 -13.71 -10.02
C ARG A 107 0.50 -13.84 -10.05
N LEU A 108 1.17 -12.75 -9.73
CA LEU A 108 2.60 -12.74 -9.51
C LEU A 108 2.91 -12.89 -8.03
N THR A 109 4.06 -13.48 -7.73
CA THR A 109 4.66 -13.35 -6.40
C THR A 109 5.61 -12.17 -6.42
N ALA A 110 5.45 -11.30 -5.42
CA ALA A 110 6.22 -10.07 -5.30
C ALA A 110 6.78 -9.89 -3.90
N VAL A 111 7.83 -9.08 -3.83
CA VAL A 111 8.36 -8.49 -2.61
C VAL A 111 8.31 -6.98 -2.80
N GLY A 112 7.50 -6.29 -2.00
CA GLY A 112 7.53 -4.83 -1.93
C GLY A 112 6.29 -4.08 -2.38
N ALA A 113 5.07 -4.61 -2.30
CA ALA A 113 3.89 -3.71 -2.36
C ALA A 113 3.80 -2.76 -1.13
N LEU A 114 4.72 -2.90 -0.17
CA LEU A 114 5.14 -1.84 0.75
C LEU A 114 6.68 -1.82 0.82
N LEU A 115 7.31 -1.09 -0.09
CA LEU A 115 8.74 -0.72 -0.07
C LEU A 115 9.06 0.28 1.06
N SER A 116 8.79 -0.13 2.30
CA SER A 116 9.09 0.62 3.53
C SER A 116 9.42 -0.33 4.68
N PRO A 117 10.63 -0.94 4.70
CA PRO A 117 11.33 -1.05 5.97
C PRO A 117 11.45 0.35 6.60
N SER A 118 11.69 0.42 7.92
CA SER A 118 11.77 1.65 8.72
C SER A 118 12.42 2.81 7.94
N PRO A 119 11.78 4.01 7.86
CA PRO A 119 12.19 5.06 6.94
C PRO A 119 13.67 5.40 7.12
N ILE A 120 14.48 4.99 6.14
CA ILE A 120 15.91 5.22 6.13
C ILE A 120 16.09 6.70 5.79
N ALA A 121 16.67 7.46 6.72
CA ALA A 121 16.99 8.85 6.46
C ALA A 121 18.10 8.90 5.40
N LEU A 122 17.81 9.43 4.21
CA LEU A 122 18.73 9.44 3.06
C LEU A 122 20.03 10.21 3.35
N ASP A 123 20.00 11.11 4.32
CA ASP A 123 21.17 11.83 4.84
C ASP A 123 22.23 10.90 5.46
N THR A 124 21.85 9.69 5.88
CA THR A 124 22.81 8.68 6.33
C THR A 124 23.61 8.04 5.19
N ILE A 125 23.23 8.24 3.92
CA ILE A 125 24.04 7.84 2.76
C ILE A 125 24.76 9.05 2.17
N ASP A 126 24.02 10.12 1.92
CA ASP A 126 24.60 11.41 1.58
C ASP A 126 23.67 12.54 2.05
N PRO A 127 24.10 13.35 3.04
CA PRO A 127 23.34 14.50 3.54
C PRO A 127 22.82 15.43 2.46
N ALA A 128 23.57 15.62 1.37
CA ALA A 128 23.18 16.52 0.28
C ALA A 128 21.85 16.10 -0.38
N PHE A 129 21.62 14.80 -0.57
CA PHE A 129 20.42 14.33 -1.28
C PHE A 129 19.13 14.44 -0.48
N ARG A 130 19.20 14.47 0.86
CA ARG A 130 18.04 14.83 1.69
C ARG A 130 17.59 16.25 1.39
N GLU A 131 18.54 17.18 1.26
CA GLU A 131 18.25 18.55 0.90
C GLU A 131 17.79 18.66 -0.55
N HIS A 132 18.47 18.01 -1.50
CA HIS A 132 18.08 18.02 -2.91
C HIS A 132 16.64 17.52 -3.11
N GLN A 133 16.23 16.44 -2.43
CA GLN A 133 14.84 15.95 -2.52
C GLN A 133 13.82 16.91 -1.92
N GLN A 134 14.17 17.65 -0.86
CA GLN A 134 13.31 18.73 -0.33
C GLN A 134 13.20 19.89 -1.33
N GLN A 135 14.32 20.32 -1.92
CA GLN A 135 14.33 21.34 -2.97
C GLN A 135 13.49 20.89 -4.19
N LEU A 136 13.61 19.62 -4.61
CA LEU A 136 12.84 19.04 -5.71
C LEU A 136 11.35 18.96 -5.40
N ALA A 137 10.96 18.53 -4.18
CA ALA A 137 9.57 18.46 -3.75
C ALA A 137 8.91 19.87 -3.72
N ASN A 138 9.65 20.87 -3.23
CA ASN A 138 9.23 22.27 -3.27
C ASN A 138 9.08 22.76 -4.72
N LEU A 139 10.03 22.45 -5.60
CA LEU A 139 9.99 22.82 -7.02
C LEU A 139 8.79 22.19 -7.74
N VAL A 140 8.57 20.88 -7.56
CA VAL A 140 7.42 20.14 -8.11
C VAL A 140 6.10 20.74 -7.65
N THR A 141 6.01 21.13 -6.38
CA THR A 141 4.81 21.75 -5.80
C THR A 141 4.57 23.13 -6.40
N ASN A 142 5.59 24.00 -6.39
CA ASN A 142 5.51 25.40 -6.83
C ASN A 142 5.26 25.53 -8.34
N GLN A 143 5.87 24.65 -9.15
CA GLN A 143 5.71 24.64 -10.62
C GLN A 143 4.60 23.69 -11.11
N LYS A 144 3.83 23.06 -10.20
CA LYS A 144 2.73 22.13 -10.51
C LYS A 144 3.15 20.95 -11.43
N LEU A 145 4.32 20.36 -11.16
CA LEU A 145 4.92 19.29 -11.95
C LEU A 145 4.52 17.88 -11.49
N GLN A 146 3.44 17.71 -10.70
CA GLN A 146 3.08 16.42 -10.10
C GLN A 146 2.94 15.30 -11.15
N SER A 147 2.33 15.61 -12.30
CA SER A 147 2.15 14.70 -13.45
C SER A 147 3.45 14.32 -14.17
N GLN A 148 4.56 15.01 -13.87
CA GLN A 148 5.90 14.78 -14.43
C GLN A 148 6.85 14.11 -13.42
N THR A 149 6.32 13.54 -12.32
CA THR A 149 7.11 12.82 -11.33
C THR A 149 7.10 11.30 -11.55
N TYR A 150 8.24 10.66 -11.29
CA TYR A 150 8.46 9.24 -11.46
C TYR A 150 9.20 8.66 -10.25
N SER A 151 9.02 7.35 -10.04
CA SER A 151 9.75 6.53 -9.08
C SER A 151 10.77 5.69 -9.84
N LEU A 152 12.06 5.90 -9.58
CA LEU A 152 13.16 5.13 -10.17
C LEU A 152 13.71 4.11 -9.16
N THR A 153 13.84 2.85 -9.59
CA THR A 153 14.53 1.78 -8.84
C THR A 153 15.69 1.25 -9.68
N ALA A 154 16.87 1.10 -9.07
CA ALA A 154 18.07 0.56 -9.72
C ALA A 154 18.53 -0.71 -9.00
N LEU A 155 18.95 -1.75 -9.76
CA LEU A 155 19.38 -3.06 -9.26
C LEU A 155 20.65 -3.55 -9.98
N PRO A 156 21.62 -4.17 -9.28
CA PRO A 156 22.62 -5.05 -9.87
C PRO A 156 21.97 -6.10 -10.76
N VAL A 157 22.53 -6.26 -11.95
CA VAL A 157 22.03 -7.22 -12.94
C VAL A 157 22.02 -8.66 -12.46
N SER A 158 22.89 -9.03 -11.49
CA SER A 158 22.92 -10.36 -10.87
C SER A 158 21.68 -10.73 -10.04
N ILE A 159 20.86 -9.75 -9.64
CA ILE A 159 19.55 -10.00 -9.01
C ILE A 159 18.49 -10.27 -10.10
N VAL A 160 18.64 -9.62 -11.26
CA VAL A 160 17.63 -9.53 -12.32
C VAL A 160 17.78 -10.65 -13.35
N THR A 161 19.00 -11.06 -13.68
CA THR A 161 19.30 -12.08 -14.69
C THR A 161 20.49 -12.96 -14.27
N ASP A 162 20.46 -14.22 -14.69
CA ASP A 162 21.61 -15.13 -14.59
C ASP A 162 22.59 -14.98 -15.77
N THR A 163 22.31 -14.07 -16.72
CA THR A 163 23.19 -13.76 -17.86
C THR A 163 24.49 -13.15 -17.36
N PRO A 164 25.68 -13.72 -17.66
CA PRO A 164 26.95 -13.16 -17.22
C PRO A 164 27.18 -11.75 -17.78
N VAL A 165 27.71 -10.85 -16.96
CA VAL A 165 27.91 -9.41 -17.29
C VAL A 165 28.59 -9.20 -18.64
N LYS A 166 29.64 -9.97 -18.94
CA LYS A 166 30.41 -9.93 -20.20
C LYS A 166 29.56 -10.20 -21.47
N ASP A 167 28.43 -10.89 -21.31
CA ASP A 167 27.56 -11.33 -22.40
C ASP A 167 26.32 -10.41 -22.54
N ILE A 168 25.97 -9.63 -21.50
CA ILE A 168 24.88 -8.64 -21.52
C ILE A 168 25.13 -7.59 -22.61
N SER A 169 26.32 -6.98 -22.65
CA SER A 169 26.71 -5.92 -23.60
C SER A 169 26.60 -6.32 -25.08
N ARG A 170 26.52 -7.62 -25.37
CA ARG A 170 26.43 -8.18 -26.73
C ARG A 170 25.00 -8.46 -27.19
N GLN A 171 24.03 -8.35 -26.29
CA GLN A 171 22.63 -8.70 -26.53
C GLN A 171 21.75 -7.45 -26.64
N LYS A 172 20.70 -7.50 -27.46
CA LYS A 172 19.68 -6.44 -27.51
C LYS A 172 18.67 -6.55 -26.37
N THR A 173 18.43 -7.78 -25.91
CA THR A 173 17.53 -8.13 -24.80
C THR A 173 18.16 -9.27 -24.03
N VAL A 174 17.99 -9.29 -22.70
CA VAL A 174 18.37 -10.44 -21.86
C VAL A 174 17.14 -11.01 -21.14
N PRO A 175 17.11 -12.32 -20.85
CA PRO A 175 16.08 -12.91 -20.01
C PRO A 175 16.27 -12.46 -18.56
N ALA A 176 15.31 -11.72 -18.02
CA ALA A 176 15.22 -11.40 -16.60
C ALA A 176 14.33 -12.42 -15.88
N LYS A 177 14.78 -12.91 -14.72
CA LYS A 177 14.00 -13.76 -13.79
C LYS A 177 13.17 -12.94 -12.80
N VAL A 178 13.64 -11.73 -12.51
CA VAL A 178 13.05 -10.78 -11.56
C VAL A 178 13.08 -9.39 -12.19
N VAL A 179 11.99 -8.64 -12.05
CA VAL A 179 11.89 -7.24 -12.50
C VAL A 179 11.30 -6.36 -11.40
N VAL A 180 11.25 -5.04 -11.64
CA VAL A 180 10.49 -4.10 -10.81
C VAL A 180 9.40 -3.46 -11.67
N GLU A 181 8.15 -3.68 -11.32
CA GLU A 181 6.98 -3.20 -12.08
C GLU A 181 5.85 -2.72 -11.14
N GLN A 182 4.91 -1.94 -11.67
CA GLN A 182 3.73 -1.55 -10.90
C GLN A 182 2.75 -2.71 -10.77
N VAL A 183 2.36 -3.01 -9.54
CA VAL A 183 1.43 -4.08 -9.19
C VAL A 183 0.30 -3.55 -8.32
N VAL A 184 -0.79 -4.29 -8.27
CA VAL A 184 -1.95 -4.05 -7.39
C VAL A 184 -2.01 -5.16 -6.35
N SER A 185 -1.95 -4.77 -5.07
CA SER A 185 -2.20 -5.69 -3.96
C SER A 185 -3.71 -5.94 -3.83
N PRO A 186 -4.21 -7.20 -3.88
CA PRO A 186 -5.63 -7.48 -3.76
C PRO A 186 -6.22 -7.11 -2.39
N GLU A 187 -5.41 -7.14 -1.34
CA GLU A 187 -5.81 -6.76 0.02
C GLU A 187 -5.87 -5.23 0.19
N LYS A 188 -4.85 -4.51 -0.31
CA LYS A 188 -4.70 -3.07 -0.08
C LYS A 188 -5.41 -2.22 -1.14
N ASN A 189 -5.79 -2.81 -2.28
CA ASN A 189 -6.33 -2.15 -3.48
C ASN A 189 -5.53 -0.90 -3.89
N LYS A 190 -4.19 -1.01 -3.81
CA LYS A 190 -3.23 0.08 -4.01
C LYS A 190 -2.27 -0.25 -5.17
N VAL A 191 -1.87 0.75 -5.95
CA VAL A 191 -0.84 0.60 -6.99
C VAL A 191 0.53 0.90 -6.39
N THR A 192 1.46 -0.03 -6.50
CA THR A 192 2.82 0.14 -5.93
C THR A 192 3.87 -0.49 -6.84
N PRO A 193 5.06 0.12 -7.01
CA PRO A 193 6.19 -0.58 -7.60
C PRO A 193 6.63 -1.71 -6.66
N ALA A 194 6.79 -2.93 -7.19
CA ALA A 194 7.27 -4.07 -6.42
C ALA A 194 8.26 -4.90 -7.24
N MET A 195 9.16 -5.62 -6.55
CA MET A 195 10.03 -6.60 -7.18
C MET A 195 9.23 -7.88 -7.42
N THR A 196 9.07 -8.32 -8.67
CA THR A 196 8.21 -9.46 -9.03
C THR A 196 9.02 -10.61 -9.64
N LYS A 197 8.59 -11.84 -9.36
CA LYS A 197 9.01 -13.04 -10.10
C LYS A 197 8.17 -13.16 -11.37
N ASN A 198 8.57 -12.41 -12.40
CA ASN A 198 7.89 -12.33 -13.68
C ASN A 198 8.92 -12.51 -14.83
N PRO A 199 9.21 -13.76 -15.25
CA PRO A 199 10.23 -14.02 -16.25
C PRO A 199 9.92 -13.39 -17.61
N GLN A 200 10.74 -12.43 -18.05
CA GLN A 200 10.53 -11.69 -19.30
C GLN A 200 11.83 -11.21 -19.95
N GLN A 201 11.77 -10.81 -21.21
CA GLN A 201 12.90 -10.19 -21.92
C GLN A 201 12.98 -8.70 -21.55
N VAL A 202 14.15 -8.24 -21.12
CA VAL A 202 14.44 -6.83 -20.78
C VAL A 202 15.47 -6.29 -21.76
N ASN A 203 15.22 -5.09 -22.31
CA ASN A 203 16.11 -4.43 -23.26
C ASN A 203 17.47 -4.08 -22.63
N VAL A 204 18.54 -4.23 -23.39
CA VAL A 204 19.86 -3.66 -23.05
C VAL A 204 19.97 -2.29 -23.73
N VAL A 205 20.26 -1.25 -22.95
CA VAL A 205 20.30 0.14 -23.41
C VAL A 205 21.72 0.69 -23.22
N GLN A 206 22.32 1.18 -24.28
CA GLN A 206 23.68 1.73 -24.25
C GLN A 206 23.68 3.16 -23.71
N ALA A 207 24.51 3.42 -22.71
CA ALA A 207 24.72 4.75 -22.14
C ALA A 207 25.75 5.54 -22.96
N LYS A 208 25.50 6.84 -23.15
CA LYS A 208 26.39 7.76 -23.87
C LYS A 208 27.08 8.70 -22.88
N LYS A 209 28.40 8.86 -22.95
CA LYS A 209 29.11 9.87 -22.14
C LYS A 209 28.59 11.27 -22.49
N THR A 210 28.42 12.11 -21.47
CA THR A 210 28.09 13.54 -21.66
C THR A 210 29.35 14.39 -21.62
N GLY A 211 29.24 15.69 -21.90
CA GLY A 211 30.32 16.65 -21.66
C GLY A 211 30.65 16.89 -20.18
N ARG A 212 29.95 16.24 -19.24
CA ARG A 212 30.16 16.37 -17.80
C ARG A 212 30.85 15.11 -17.26
N PRO A 213 32.01 15.22 -16.59
CA PRO A 213 32.74 14.06 -16.07
C PRO A 213 31.87 13.17 -15.17
N GLY A 214 31.93 11.85 -15.37
CA GLY A 214 31.18 10.88 -14.58
C GLY A 214 29.65 10.87 -14.80
N VAL A 215 29.14 11.58 -15.81
CA VAL A 215 27.69 11.63 -16.12
C VAL A 215 27.40 11.11 -17.52
N TYR A 216 26.42 10.20 -17.60
CA TYR A 216 25.99 9.50 -18.81
C TYR A 216 24.54 9.83 -19.15
N SER A 217 24.18 9.72 -20.43
CA SER A 217 22.86 9.97 -20.98
C SER A 217 22.26 8.66 -21.53
N VAL A 218 21.02 8.34 -21.16
CA VAL A 218 20.40 7.03 -21.43
C VAL A 218 18.97 7.16 -21.98
N GLU A 219 18.72 6.59 -23.16
CA GLU A 219 17.43 6.60 -23.86
C GLU A 219 16.57 5.39 -23.43
N ILE A 220 16.22 5.30 -22.15
CA ILE A 220 15.49 4.16 -21.56
C ILE A 220 13.95 4.29 -21.63
N ALA A 221 13.42 5.52 -21.73
CA ALA A 221 11.99 5.81 -21.67
C ALA A 221 11.49 6.44 -22.99
N PRO A 222 10.81 5.67 -23.87
CA PRO A 222 10.30 6.19 -25.13
C PRO A 222 9.38 7.41 -24.97
N GLY A 223 9.66 8.46 -25.74
CA GLY A 223 8.91 9.72 -25.69
C GLY A 223 9.25 10.63 -24.49
N LYS A 224 10.27 10.29 -23.69
CA LYS A 224 10.82 11.16 -22.64
C LYS A 224 12.24 11.64 -23.02
N PRO A 225 12.77 12.70 -22.38
CA PRO A 225 14.17 13.07 -22.51
C PRO A 225 15.10 11.93 -22.06
N ALA A 226 16.35 11.92 -22.54
CA ALA A 226 17.33 10.94 -22.09
C ALA A 226 17.68 11.16 -20.61
N LEU A 227 17.62 10.10 -19.80
CA LEU A 227 17.90 10.14 -18.36
C LEU A 227 19.39 10.41 -18.14
N GLN A 228 19.71 11.38 -17.28
CA GLN A 228 21.09 11.67 -16.89
C GLN A 228 21.49 10.87 -15.65
N ILE A 229 22.51 10.03 -15.77
CA ILE A 229 23.00 9.15 -14.70
C ILE A 229 24.39 9.60 -14.28
N GLY A 230 24.50 10.14 -13.07
CA GLY A 230 25.79 10.39 -12.41
C GLY A 230 26.23 9.18 -11.56
N PHE A 231 27.51 9.12 -11.20
CA PHE A 231 28.06 8.09 -10.31
C PHE A 231 28.70 8.69 -9.06
N SER A 232 28.67 7.93 -7.95
CA SER A 232 29.33 8.29 -6.69
C SER A 232 29.82 7.05 -5.94
N ASP A 233 31.00 7.16 -5.34
CA ASP A 233 31.64 6.16 -4.47
C ASP A 233 31.65 6.62 -2.99
N LYS A 234 30.86 7.65 -2.66
CA LYS A 234 30.78 8.22 -1.31
C LYS A 234 30.24 7.18 -0.33
N LYS A 235 31.03 6.88 0.70
CA LYS A 235 30.65 5.94 1.76
C LYS A 235 29.52 6.54 2.63
N PRO A 236 28.53 5.72 3.06
CA PRO A 236 27.53 6.14 4.03
C PRO A 236 28.13 6.65 5.34
N SER A 237 27.34 7.42 6.09
CA SER A 237 27.69 7.86 7.44
C SER A 237 27.81 6.67 8.40
N LYS A 238 28.50 6.88 9.52
CA LYS A 238 28.56 5.89 10.62
C LYS A 238 27.20 5.60 11.27
N SER A 239 26.18 6.43 11.03
CA SER A 239 24.81 6.23 11.51
C SER A 239 23.91 5.46 10.53
N PHE A 240 24.40 5.16 9.31
CA PHE A 240 23.68 4.31 8.37
C PHE A 240 23.45 2.91 8.95
N LYS A 241 22.20 2.44 8.87
CA LYS A 241 21.82 1.07 9.23
C LYS A 241 21.31 0.35 7.99
N THR A 242 21.99 -0.72 7.61
CA THR A 242 21.54 -1.61 6.53
C THR A 242 20.13 -2.14 6.86
N PRO A 243 19.18 -2.13 5.90
CA PRO A 243 17.86 -2.71 6.11
C PRO A 243 17.91 -4.19 6.46
N SER A 244 17.19 -4.59 7.51
CA SER A 244 16.84 -6.00 7.71
C SER A 244 15.63 -6.34 6.85
N TYR A 245 15.71 -7.49 6.19
CA TYR A 245 14.62 -8.09 5.43
C TYR A 245 14.14 -9.41 6.04
N ASP A 246 14.55 -9.71 7.28
CA ASP A 246 14.38 -11.05 7.89
C ASP A 246 12.90 -11.40 8.17
N ASN A 247 12.06 -10.37 8.28
CA ASN A 247 10.61 -10.51 8.48
C ASN A 247 9.78 -10.28 7.20
N ILE A 248 10.43 -10.05 6.05
CA ILE A 248 9.73 -9.88 4.77
C ILE A 248 9.20 -11.24 4.30
N LYS A 249 7.93 -11.26 3.91
CA LYS A 249 7.26 -12.42 3.29
C LYS A 249 6.89 -12.05 1.85
N PRO A 250 6.95 -12.99 0.89
CA PRO A 250 6.41 -12.75 -0.43
C PRO A 250 4.90 -12.52 -0.34
N GLU A 251 4.38 -11.58 -1.12
CA GLU A 251 2.95 -11.31 -1.22
C GLU A 251 2.44 -11.60 -2.65
N SER A 252 1.16 -11.95 -2.74
CA SER A 252 0.52 -12.23 -4.02
C SER A 252 -0.09 -10.96 -4.59
N VAL A 253 0.28 -10.61 -5.83
CA VAL A 253 -0.11 -9.35 -6.46
C VAL A 253 -0.62 -9.56 -7.89
N ILE A 254 -1.35 -8.57 -8.38
CA ILE A 254 -1.85 -8.50 -9.75
C ILE A 254 -0.95 -7.53 -10.53
N PRO A 255 -0.32 -7.92 -11.65
CA PRO A 255 0.43 -6.99 -12.50
C PRO A 255 -0.48 -5.91 -13.09
N SER A 256 -0.03 -4.65 -13.12
CA SER A 256 -0.80 -3.54 -13.69
C SER A 256 -0.91 -3.64 -15.21
N ILE A 257 -2.11 -3.39 -15.75
CA ILE A 257 -2.36 -3.36 -17.20
C ILE A 257 -2.26 -1.96 -17.83
N THR A 258 -2.12 -0.90 -17.02
CA THR A 258 -2.04 0.50 -17.50
C THR A 258 -0.82 1.27 -16.96
N SER A 259 0.20 0.56 -16.48
CA SER A 259 1.39 1.20 -15.91
C SER A 259 2.26 1.88 -16.98
N GLU A 260 2.51 3.18 -16.79
CA GLU A 260 3.61 3.87 -17.45
C GLU A 260 4.93 3.52 -16.72
N THR A 261 5.47 2.35 -17.05
CA THR A 261 6.72 1.82 -16.49
C THR A 261 7.70 1.52 -17.62
N TYR A 262 8.92 2.05 -17.49
CA TYR A 262 10.04 1.85 -18.42
C TYR A 262 11.12 1.04 -17.73
N GLN A 263 11.62 -0.01 -18.38
CA GLN A 263 12.63 -0.89 -17.79
C GLN A 263 13.70 -1.29 -18.81
N GLY A 264 14.93 -1.42 -18.33
CA GLY A 264 16.08 -1.77 -19.16
C GLY A 264 17.33 -2.03 -18.33
N ILE A 265 18.26 -2.82 -18.86
CA ILE A 265 19.61 -2.92 -18.34
C ILE A 265 20.47 -1.91 -19.06
N VAL A 266 21.01 -0.95 -18.30
CA VAL A 266 21.92 0.07 -18.83
C VAL A 266 23.32 -0.49 -18.85
N ASP A 267 23.93 -0.49 -20.04
CA ASP A 267 25.33 -0.80 -20.27
C ASP A 267 26.13 0.50 -20.40
N PHE A 268 27.24 0.59 -19.67
CA PHE A 268 28.12 1.76 -19.61
C PHE A 268 29.42 1.55 -20.39
N GLY A 269 29.45 0.63 -21.36
CA GLY A 269 30.60 0.44 -22.26
C GLY A 269 31.87 -0.06 -21.56
N GLY A 270 31.73 -0.64 -20.36
CA GLY A 270 32.85 -1.08 -19.52
C GLY A 270 33.34 -0.08 -18.48
N ASP A 271 32.93 1.20 -18.52
CA ASP A 271 33.31 2.19 -17.49
C ASP A 271 32.71 1.84 -16.11
N HIS A 272 31.51 1.25 -16.10
CA HIS A 272 30.80 0.78 -14.91
C HIS A 272 30.13 -0.57 -15.19
N THR A 273 29.88 -1.37 -14.15
CA THR A 273 29.09 -2.60 -14.28
C THR A 273 27.66 -2.27 -14.73
N PRO A 274 27.05 -3.04 -15.64
CA PRO A 274 25.67 -2.81 -16.06
C PRO A 274 24.68 -2.83 -14.89
N ILE A 275 23.61 -2.02 -15.01
CA ILE A 275 22.62 -1.80 -13.95
C ILE A 275 21.22 -1.89 -14.54
N TYR A 276 20.35 -2.71 -13.95
CA TYR A 276 18.93 -2.70 -14.27
C TYR A 276 18.27 -1.46 -13.67
N ILE A 277 17.50 -0.74 -14.47
CA ILE A 277 16.71 0.42 -14.05
C ILE A 277 15.24 0.16 -14.41
N SER A 278 14.35 0.46 -13.47
CA SER A 278 12.91 0.58 -13.67
C SER A 278 12.45 1.98 -13.26
N ILE A 279 11.65 2.62 -14.11
CA ILE A 279 11.12 3.97 -13.92
C ILE A 279 9.60 3.89 -14.08
N SER A 280 8.85 4.11 -13.01
CA SER A 280 7.37 4.09 -13.04
C SER A 280 6.83 5.49 -12.78
N LYS A 281 5.82 5.94 -13.55
CA LYS A 281 5.14 7.21 -13.28
C LYS A 281 4.47 7.18 -11.90
N ASN A 282 4.64 8.26 -11.14
CA ASN A 282 3.90 8.46 -9.89
C ASN A 282 2.47 8.89 -10.23
N LEU A 283 1.49 8.24 -9.60
CA LEU A 283 0.07 8.50 -9.85
C LEU A 283 -0.47 9.48 -8.82
N THR A 284 -1.36 10.37 -9.26
CA THR A 284 -2.28 11.06 -8.33
C THR A 284 -3.23 10.05 -7.68
N ALA A 285 -3.84 10.38 -6.55
CA ALA A 285 -4.77 9.48 -5.84
C ALA A 285 -5.96 9.03 -6.72
N GLU A 286 -6.42 9.90 -7.65
CA GLU A 286 -7.48 9.57 -8.61
C GLU A 286 -7.00 8.60 -9.70
N GLU A 287 -5.81 8.85 -10.28
CA GLU A 287 -5.17 7.94 -11.24
C GLU A 287 -4.89 6.57 -10.61
N GLU A 288 -4.36 6.55 -9.37
CA GLU A 288 -4.08 5.33 -8.60
C GLU A 288 -5.35 4.51 -8.39
N LYS A 289 -6.41 5.12 -7.85
CA LYS A 289 -7.70 4.44 -7.62
C LYS A 289 -8.26 3.86 -8.93
N LYS A 290 -8.24 4.66 -10.00
CA LYS A 290 -8.72 4.25 -11.33
C LYS A 290 -7.90 3.11 -11.93
N GLN A 291 -6.57 3.12 -11.75
CA GLN A 291 -5.68 2.07 -12.22
C GLN A 291 -5.83 0.78 -11.40
N ALA A 292 -5.94 0.88 -10.07
CA ALA A 292 -6.18 -0.26 -9.18
C ALA A 292 -7.52 -0.94 -9.51
N GLU A 293 -8.60 -0.18 -9.61
CA GLU A 293 -9.93 -0.67 -9.97
C GLU A 293 -9.96 -1.31 -11.36
N THR A 294 -9.35 -0.64 -12.35
CA THR A 294 -9.25 -1.16 -13.73
C THR A 294 -8.48 -2.48 -13.79
N THR A 295 -7.34 -2.55 -13.12
CA THR A 295 -6.49 -3.75 -13.08
C THR A 295 -7.18 -4.89 -12.34
N ARG A 296 -7.88 -4.60 -11.24
CA ARG A 296 -8.65 -5.61 -10.50
C ARG A 296 -9.77 -6.18 -11.35
N ILE A 297 -10.61 -5.34 -11.97
CA ILE A 297 -11.71 -5.81 -12.85
C ILE A 297 -11.16 -6.65 -14.01
N ASP A 298 -10.07 -6.22 -14.64
CA ASP A 298 -9.42 -6.95 -15.74
C ASP A 298 -8.97 -8.36 -15.32
N TRP A 299 -8.33 -8.44 -14.16
CA TRP A 299 -7.84 -9.67 -13.56
C TRP A 299 -8.96 -10.61 -13.10
N GLU A 300 -10.01 -10.08 -12.48
CA GLU A 300 -11.18 -10.86 -12.03
C GLU A 300 -11.93 -11.50 -13.21
N ILE A 301 -11.99 -10.81 -14.35
CA ILE A 301 -12.56 -11.36 -15.60
C ILE A 301 -11.75 -12.56 -16.12
N HIS A 302 -10.42 -12.52 -16.00
CA HIS A 302 -9.52 -13.57 -16.52
C HIS A 302 -9.38 -14.76 -15.57
N ASN A 303 -9.48 -14.51 -14.26
CA ASN A 303 -9.18 -15.48 -13.21
C ASN A 303 -10.35 -15.55 -12.21
N PRO A 304 -11.60 -15.85 -12.65
CA PRO A 304 -12.79 -15.70 -11.81
C PRO A 304 -12.81 -16.63 -10.60
N ILE A 305 -12.17 -17.80 -10.70
CA ILE A 305 -12.07 -18.77 -9.60
C ILE A 305 -11.04 -18.29 -8.57
N GLU A 306 -9.89 -17.85 -9.06
CA GLU A 306 -8.78 -17.33 -8.26
C GLU A 306 -9.17 -16.00 -7.58
N ALA A 307 -10.01 -15.19 -8.24
CA ALA A 307 -10.65 -14.00 -7.69
C ALA A 307 -11.67 -14.35 -6.60
N ALA A 308 -12.53 -15.35 -6.81
CA ALA A 308 -13.45 -15.80 -5.78
C ALA A 308 -12.72 -16.37 -4.55
N GLU A 309 -11.58 -17.04 -4.76
CA GLU A 309 -10.68 -17.50 -3.69
C GLU A 309 -10.03 -16.35 -2.90
N VAL A 310 -9.51 -15.32 -3.58
CA VAL A 310 -8.99 -14.12 -2.91
C VAL A 310 -10.09 -13.44 -2.08
N ASN A 311 -11.29 -13.29 -2.64
CA ASN A 311 -12.43 -12.70 -1.92
C ASN A 311 -12.84 -13.54 -0.70
N LEU A 312 -12.79 -14.87 -0.78
CA LEU A 312 -13.02 -15.76 0.36
C LEU A 312 -11.93 -15.64 1.42
N ALA A 313 -10.67 -15.53 1.04
CA ALA A 313 -9.56 -15.32 1.98
C ALA A 313 -9.70 -13.99 2.74
N LEU A 314 -10.01 -12.90 2.03
CA LEU A 314 -10.25 -11.58 2.63
C LEU A 314 -11.47 -11.59 3.57
N ALA A 315 -12.59 -12.16 3.14
CA ALA A 315 -13.79 -12.27 3.99
C ALA A 315 -13.59 -13.21 5.20
N SER A 316 -12.71 -14.21 5.08
CA SER A 316 -12.32 -15.07 6.21
C SER A 316 -11.51 -14.30 7.24
N LYS A 317 -10.51 -13.53 6.80
CA LYS A 317 -9.71 -12.65 7.67
C LYS A 317 -10.59 -11.63 8.39
N GLU A 318 -11.50 -10.96 7.67
CA GLU A 318 -12.44 -9.98 8.26
C GLU A 318 -13.35 -10.60 9.33
N TYR A 319 -13.79 -11.84 9.14
CA TYR A 319 -14.52 -12.60 10.15
C TYR A 319 -13.65 -12.93 11.37
N ASP A 320 -12.42 -13.41 11.16
CA ASP A 320 -11.52 -13.77 12.25
C ASP A 320 -11.11 -12.52 13.07
N ASP A 321 -10.87 -11.39 12.41
CA ASP A 321 -10.65 -10.07 13.04
C ASP A 321 -11.89 -9.61 13.82
N ALA A 322 -13.10 -9.81 13.30
CA ALA A 322 -14.34 -9.47 14.01
C ALA A 322 -14.60 -10.36 15.23
N VAL A 323 -14.28 -11.66 15.16
CA VAL A 323 -14.30 -12.58 16.32
C VAL A 323 -13.32 -12.11 17.40
N ASN A 324 -12.10 -11.72 17.02
CA ASN A 324 -11.13 -11.13 17.94
C ASN A 324 -11.64 -9.83 18.58
N GLN A 325 -12.32 -8.96 17.83
CA GLN A 325 -12.96 -7.76 18.39
C GLN A 325 -14.05 -8.10 19.41
N VAL A 326 -14.91 -9.11 19.15
CA VAL A 326 -15.91 -9.56 20.14
C VAL A 326 -15.23 -10.02 21.45
N LEU A 327 -14.14 -10.79 21.35
CA LEU A 327 -13.37 -11.22 22.54
C LEU A 327 -12.77 -10.03 23.31
N VAL A 328 -12.21 -9.05 22.61
CA VAL A 328 -11.65 -7.82 23.22
C VAL A 328 -12.74 -6.99 23.90
N LYS A 329 -13.91 -6.79 23.26
CA LYS A 329 -15.02 -6.04 23.86
C LYS A 329 -15.67 -6.78 25.03
N GLN A 330 -15.75 -8.11 24.99
CA GLN A 330 -16.20 -8.90 26.15
C GLN A 330 -15.24 -8.70 27.33
N LYS A 331 -13.92 -8.84 27.12
CA LYS A 331 -12.92 -8.60 28.18
C LYS A 331 -12.99 -7.19 28.75
N ALA A 332 -13.20 -6.17 27.91
CA ALA A 332 -13.38 -4.80 28.37
C ALA A 332 -14.64 -4.63 29.24
N LEU A 333 -15.75 -5.30 28.90
CA LEU A 333 -16.96 -5.34 29.72
C LEU A 333 -16.72 -6.04 31.07
N GLU A 334 -16.04 -7.19 31.08
CA GLU A 334 -15.68 -7.89 32.33
C GLU A 334 -14.76 -7.04 33.22
N MET A 335 -13.87 -6.23 32.64
CA MET A 335 -13.02 -5.30 33.39
C MET A 335 -13.84 -4.13 33.95
N ALA A 336 -14.72 -3.53 33.15
CA ALA A 336 -15.59 -2.44 33.58
C ALA A 336 -16.56 -2.86 34.70
N LYS A 337 -17.02 -4.11 34.71
CA LYS A 337 -17.86 -4.67 35.79
C LYS A 337 -17.11 -5.02 37.07
N LYS A 338 -15.77 -4.98 37.07
CA LYS A 338 -14.91 -5.35 38.21
C LYS A 338 -14.26 -4.15 38.91
N THR A 339 -14.56 -2.91 38.51
CA THR A 339 -14.04 -1.75 39.24
C THR A 339 -14.74 -1.62 40.61
N PRO A 340 -14.10 -1.01 41.63
CA PRO A 340 -14.72 -0.81 42.93
C PRO A 340 -16.05 -0.05 42.86
N GLU A 341 -16.15 0.94 41.96
CA GLU A 341 -17.35 1.74 41.72
C GLU A 341 -18.48 0.88 41.13
N ALA A 342 -18.15 0.02 40.16
CA ALA A 342 -19.10 -0.88 39.50
C ALA A 342 -19.65 -1.92 40.48
N LEU A 343 -18.77 -2.53 41.27
CA LEU A 343 -19.10 -3.53 42.27
C LEU A 343 -19.95 -2.92 43.41
N ALA A 344 -19.56 -1.76 43.94
CA ALA A 344 -20.32 -1.08 44.98
C ALA A 344 -21.68 -0.57 44.49
N PHE A 345 -21.80 -0.15 43.22
CA PHE A 345 -23.11 0.17 42.66
C PHE A 345 -24.01 -1.07 42.50
N THR A 346 -23.43 -2.22 42.16
CA THR A 346 -24.17 -3.47 41.95
C THR A 346 -24.67 -4.07 43.28
N ASP A 347 -23.77 -4.18 44.27
CA ASP A 347 -24.11 -4.59 45.64
C ASP A 347 -23.11 -3.97 46.64
N ALA A 348 -23.45 -2.79 47.17
CA ALA A 348 -22.65 -2.10 48.20
C ALA A 348 -22.46 -2.92 49.48
N LYS A 349 -23.33 -3.89 49.79
CA LYS A 349 -23.23 -4.71 51.00
C LYS A 349 -22.20 -5.82 50.83
N LEU A 350 -22.12 -6.40 49.65
CA LEU A 350 -21.08 -7.38 49.30
C LEU A 350 -19.74 -6.71 48.94
N HIS A 351 -19.81 -5.49 48.39
CA HIS A 351 -18.66 -4.72 47.89
C HIS A 351 -18.70 -3.27 48.39
N PRO A 352 -18.43 -3.01 49.68
CA PRO A 352 -18.49 -1.67 50.25
C PRO A 352 -17.46 -0.72 49.62
N TYR A 353 -17.91 0.48 49.24
CA TYR A 353 -17.02 1.53 48.73
C TYR A 353 -16.35 2.24 49.90
N ASN A 354 -15.09 1.90 50.15
CA ASN A 354 -14.31 2.43 51.25
C ASN A 354 -13.69 3.78 50.87
N ILE A 355 -14.08 4.83 51.61
CA ILE A 355 -13.58 6.20 51.44
C ILE A 355 -12.46 6.39 52.45
N ASN A 356 -11.24 6.66 51.98
CA ASN A 356 -10.08 6.93 52.83
C ASN A 356 -9.23 8.03 52.21
N ILE A 357 -9.32 9.25 52.74
CA ILE A 357 -8.69 10.44 52.18
C ILE A 357 -7.81 11.11 53.22
N LYS A 358 -6.57 11.42 52.84
CA LYS A 358 -5.60 12.16 53.65
C LYS A 358 -5.00 13.26 52.78
N LYS A 359 -5.23 14.53 53.14
CA LYS A 359 -4.84 15.70 52.34
C LYS A 359 -4.60 16.90 53.26
N ASN A 360 -3.42 17.53 53.18
CA ASN A 360 -3.08 18.75 53.93
C ASN A 360 -3.37 18.69 55.44
N GLY A 361 -3.14 17.54 56.09
CA GLY A 361 -3.44 17.32 57.51
C GLY A 361 -4.90 16.94 57.83
N PHE A 362 -5.83 17.11 56.89
CA PHE A 362 -7.18 16.58 56.99
C PHE A 362 -7.19 15.07 56.68
N GLY A 363 -7.87 14.30 57.54
CA GLY A 363 -8.10 12.87 57.37
C GLY A 363 -9.59 12.57 57.45
N TYR A 364 -10.14 11.88 56.45
CA TYR A 364 -11.53 11.44 56.41
C TYR A 364 -11.62 9.97 56.03
N ALA A 365 -12.43 9.22 56.77
CA ALA A 365 -12.71 7.81 56.51
C ALA A 365 -14.21 7.55 56.67
N ASP A 366 -14.82 6.90 55.68
CA ASP A 366 -16.25 6.55 55.66
C ASP A 366 -16.48 5.36 54.71
N VAL A 367 -17.68 4.80 54.69
CA VAL A 367 -18.02 3.64 53.86
C VAL A 367 -19.46 3.69 53.33
N ILE A 368 -19.59 3.49 52.01
CA ILE A 368 -20.86 3.24 51.34
C ILE A 368 -21.04 1.72 51.24
N ASP A 369 -21.67 1.14 52.27
CA ASP A 369 -21.84 -0.30 52.50
C ASP A 369 -23.31 -0.77 52.38
N SER A 370 -24.21 0.09 51.93
CA SER A 370 -25.63 -0.23 51.77
C SER A 370 -26.22 0.35 50.49
N LYS A 371 -27.22 -0.35 49.95
CA LYS A 371 -28.00 0.12 48.80
C LYS A 371 -28.69 1.46 49.10
N GLU A 372 -29.13 1.66 50.33
CA GLU A 372 -29.76 2.89 50.80
C GLU A 372 -28.80 4.09 50.71
N LYS A 373 -27.60 3.98 51.30
CA LYS A 373 -26.55 5.01 51.21
C LYS A 373 -26.22 5.34 49.74
N MET A 374 -26.03 4.31 48.93
CA MET A 374 -25.71 4.45 47.51
C MET A 374 -26.85 5.16 46.74
N SER A 375 -28.10 4.75 46.95
CA SER A 375 -29.26 5.38 46.33
C SER A 375 -29.45 6.83 46.80
N PHE A 376 -29.24 7.14 48.08
CA PHE A 376 -29.36 8.50 48.60
C PHE A 376 -28.31 9.44 47.97
N LEU A 377 -27.04 9.03 47.91
CA LEU A 377 -25.98 9.81 47.28
C LEU A 377 -26.25 10.06 45.77
N LEU A 378 -26.70 9.03 45.05
CA LEU A 378 -26.95 9.13 43.62
C LEU A 378 -28.21 9.94 43.29
N THR A 379 -29.30 9.79 44.04
CA THR A 379 -30.58 10.49 43.80
C THR A 379 -30.58 11.89 44.41
N GLU A 380 -30.48 12.00 45.74
CA GLU A 380 -30.60 13.28 46.47
C GLU A 380 -29.34 14.15 46.36
N GLY A 381 -28.18 13.53 46.08
CA GLY A 381 -26.92 14.22 45.83
C GLY A 381 -26.02 14.37 47.05
N ALA A 382 -24.76 14.76 46.79
CA ALA A 382 -23.74 14.82 47.82
C ALA A 382 -24.06 15.87 48.89
N ARG A 383 -24.75 16.97 48.54
CA ARG A 383 -25.22 17.95 49.51
C ARG A 383 -26.20 17.34 50.51
N ALA A 384 -27.28 16.72 50.05
CA ALA A 384 -28.24 16.07 50.93
C ALA A 384 -27.56 14.93 51.72
N TYR A 385 -26.68 14.16 51.08
CA TYR A 385 -25.94 13.09 51.75
C TYR A 385 -25.09 13.63 52.92
N VAL A 386 -24.36 14.72 52.73
CA VAL A 386 -23.52 15.31 53.79
C VAL A 386 -24.34 16.04 54.86
N TRP A 387 -25.40 16.77 54.49
CA TRP A 387 -26.22 17.52 55.45
C TRP A 387 -27.17 16.60 56.25
N ASP A 388 -27.92 15.76 55.54
CA ASP A 388 -29.10 15.09 56.07
C ASP A 388 -28.82 13.63 56.43
N TYR A 389 -28.01 12.92 55.63
CA TYR A 389 -27.66 11.52 55.88
C TYR A 389 -26.49 11.36 56.86
N LEU A 390 -25.42 12.14 56.71
CA LEU A 390 -24.27 12.18 57.63
C LEU A 390 -24.47 13.13 58.82
N GLY A 391 -25.53 13.94 58.82
CA GLY A 391 -25.89 14.80 59.95
C GLY A 391 -25.10 16.12 60.08
N TYR A 392 -24.34 16.55 59.06
CA TYR A 392 -23.61 17.83 59.10
C TYR A 392 -24.47 19.06 58.76
N SER A 393 -25.80 18.96 58.87
CA SER A 393 -26.73 20.07 58.60
C SER A 393 -26.56 21.22 59.58
N HIS A 394 -26.47 20.92 60.87
CA HIS A 394 -26.29 21.88 61.96
C HIS A 394 -24.85 21.86 62.48
N ILE A 395 -24.18 23.01 62.49
CA ILE A 395 -22.81 23.18 62.99
C ILE A 395 -22.81 24.35 63.96
N GLU A 396 -22.35 24.10 65.18
CA GLU A 396 -22.12 25.11 66.22
C GLU A 396 -20.65 25.06 66.66
N ALA A 397 -20.11 26.21 67.06
CA ALA A 397 -18.79 26.30 67.66
C ALA A 397 -18.74 27.44 68.70
N PRO A 398 -17.91 27.34 69.75
CA PRO A 398 -17.81 28.37 70.78
C PRO A 398 -17.21 29.71 70.30
N THR A 399 -16.54 29.70 69.14
CA THR A 399 -15.87 30.85 68.53
C THR A 399 -16.19 30.92 67.05
N LYS A 400 -16.12 32.13 66.48
CA LYS A 400 -16.35 32.34 65.04
C LYS A 400 -15.32 31.58 64.20
N GLU A 401 -14.06 31.59 64.62
CA GLU A 401 -12.95 30.91 63.96
C GLU A 401 -13.16 29.38 63.95
N GLY A 402 -13.71 28.82 65.04
CA GLY A 402 -14.09 27.41 65.11
C GLY A 402 -15.27 27.07 64.19
N LEU A 403 -16.24 27.98 64.04
CA LEU A 403 -17.37 27.81 63.13
C LEU A 403 -16.92 27.86 61.67
N ASP A 404 -16.10 28.83 61.30
CA ASP A 404 -15.53 28.98 59.96
C ASP A 404 -14.67 27.75 59.58
N PHE A 405 -13.89 27.21 60.53
CA PHE A 405 -13.14 25.95 60.35
C PHE A 405 -14.07 24.74 60.15
N ALA A 406 -15.10 24.57 60.98
CA ALA A 406 -16.02 23.44 60.87
C ALA A 406 -16.86 23.48 59.57
N VAL A 407 -17.25 24.68 59.11
CA VAL A 407 -17.88 24.88 57.80
C VAL A 407 -16.91 24.54 56.66
N SER A 408 -15.63 24.92 56.78
CA SER A 408 -14.58 24.54 55.81
C SER A 408 -14.42 23.02 55.69
N VAL A 409 -14.37 22.31 56.83
CA VAL A 409 -14.31 20.84 56.88
C VAL A 409 -15.52 20.20 56.19
N ARG A 410 -16.75 20.64 56.50
CA ARG A 410 -17.97 20.15 55.82
C ARG A 410 -17.92 20.37 54.31
N ASN A 411 -17.40 21.51 53.85
CA ASN A 411 -17.29 21.80 52.43
C ASN A 411 -16.26 20.88 51.73
N GLU A 412 -15.18 20.50 52.39
CA GLU A 412 -14.24 19.50 51.83
C GLU A 412 -14.85 18.09 51.80
N ILE A 413 -15.65 17.70 52.81
CA ILE A 413 -16.43 16.45 52.80
C ILE A 413 -17.45 16.46 51.64
N LEU A 414 -18.13 17.58 51.38
CA LEU A 414 -19.01 17.74 50.22
C LEU A 414 -18.26 17.53 48.90
N ASN A 415 -17.09 18.14 48.72
CA ASN A 415 -16.25 17.99 47.53
C ASN A 415 -15.86 16.51 47.30
N ILE A 416 -15.58 15.78 48.39
CA ILE A 416 -15.29 14.34 48.37
C ILE A 416 -16.49 13.55 47.85
N PHE A 417 -17.68 13.76 48.39
CA PHE A 417 -18.88 13.02 47.96
C PHE A 417 -19.36 13.39 46.55
N GLU A 418 -19.16 14.64 46.09
CA GLU A 418 -19.37 15.02 44.68
C GLU A 418 -18.41 14.28 43.75
N ALA A 419 -17.13 14.17 44.12
CA ALA A 419 -16.14 13.41 43.34
C ALA A 419 -16.49 11.92 43.27
N ILE A 420 -16.90 11.31 44.39
CA ILE A 420 -17.30 9.90 44.46
C ILE A 420 -18.58 9.65 43.64
N LYS A 421 -19.61 10.50 43.79
CA LYS A 421 -20.83 10.44 42.96
C LYS A 421 -20.47 10.46 41.47
N LYS A 422 -19.59 11.36 41.06
CA LYS A 422 -19.11 11.47 39.68
C LYS A 422 -18.36 10.21 39.22
N GLN A 423 -17.49 9.64 40.05
CA GLN A 423 -16.78 8.38 39.74
C GLN A 423 -17.75 7.20 39.55
N ILE A 424 -18.75 7.06 40.41
CA ILE A 424 -19.75 5.99 40.32
C ILE A 424 -20.61 6.12 39.06
N LEU A 425 -21.08 7.33 38.73
CA LEU A 425 -21.80 7.61 37.49
C LEU A 425 -20.93 7.35 36.24
N GLN A 426 -19.63 7.67 36.30
CA GLN A 426 -18.67 7.34 35.23
C GLN A 426 -18.46 5.83 35.08
N GLY A 427 -18.42 5.07 36.17
CA GLY A 427 -18.37 3.61 36.16
C GLY A 427 -19.59 2.99 35.49
N GLN A 428 -20.80 3.40 35.88
CA GLN A 428 -22.06 2.99 35.24
C GLN A 428 -22.06 3.26 33.73
N GLN A 429 -21.67 4.48 33.32
CA GLN A 429 -21.61 4.86 31.92
C GLN A 429 -20.58 4.03 31.15
N SER A 430 -19.42 3.74 31.76
CA SER A 430 -18.38 2.89 31.18
C SER A 430 -18.85 1.44 30.95
N ILE A 431 -19.65 0.88 31.88
CA ILE A 431 -20.28 -0.44 31.70
C ILE A 431 -21.25 -0.39 30.51
N LYS A 432 -22.17 0.59 30.50
CA LYS A 432 -23.17 0.75 29.44
C LYS A 432 -22.52 0.91 28.06
N ASP A 433 -21.43 1.68 27.98
CA ASP A 433 -20.68 1.84 26.74
C ASP A 433 -19.93 0.56 26.34
N ALA A 434 -19.39 -0.21 27.29
CA ALA A 434 -18.80 -1.51 27.01
C ALA A 434 -19.85 -2.53 26.50
N GLU A 435 -21.06 -2.53 27.06
CA GLU A 435 -22.19 -3.36 26.59
C GLU A 435 -22.62 -2.96 25.17
N ASN A 436 -22.81 -1.67 24.90
CA ASN A 436 -23.13 -1.16 23.56
C ASN A 436 -22.05 -1.53 22.53
N ASN A 437 -20.77 -1.36 22.89
CA ASN A 437 -19.64 -1.73 22.05
C ASN A 437 -19.56 -3.24 21.77
N LEU A 438 -19.90 -4.09 22.75
CA LEU A 438 -19.99 -5.54 22.59
C LEU A 438 -21.13 -5.95 21.65
N VAL A 439 -22.31 -5.32 21.77
CA VAL A 439 -23.45 -5.54 20.87
C VAL A 439 -23.09 -5.15 19.43
N LEU A 440 -22.44 -4.01 19.23
CA LEU A 440 -21.95 -3.59 17.91
C LEU A 440 -20.90 -4.55 17.35
N ALA A 441 -19.95 -5.03 18.17
CA ALA A 441 -18.95 -6.00 17.75
C ALA A 441 -19.59 -7.32 17.30
N LYS A 442 -20.57 -7.85 18.05
CA LYS A 442 -21.32 -9.06 17.68
C LYS A 442 -22.02 -8.87 16.32
N LYS A 443 -22.76 -7.77 16.15
CA LYS A 443 -23.43 -7.42 14.88
C LYS A 443 -22.46 -7.31 13.70
N ASN A 444 -21.24 -6.83 13.91
CA ASN A 444 -20.21 -6.75 12.87
C ASN A 444 -19.61 -8.14 12.55
N LYS A 445 -19.41 -8.99 13.56
CA LYS A 445 -19.00 -10.39 13.38
C LYS A 445 -20.03 -11.19 12.58
N ASP A 446 -21.33 -11.01 12.84
CA ASP A 446 -22.39 -11.71 12.10
C ASP A 446 -22.45 -11.23 10.62
N LYS A 447 -22.29 -9.93 10.35
CA LYS A 447 -22.14 -9.41 8.98
C LYS A 447 -20.93 -9.99 8.24
N ALA A 448 -19.80 -10.13 8.93
CA ALA A 448 -18.59 -10.71 8.36
C ALA A 448 -18.77 -12.21 8.07
N GLU A 449 -19.54 -12.92 8.90
CA GLU A 449 -19.92 -14.33 8.70
C GLU A 449 -20.76 -14.52 7.43
N ASP A 450 -21.79 -13.68 7.25
CA ASP A 450 -22.60 -13.64 6.02
C ASP A 450 -21.75 -13.33 4.78
N LYS A 451 -20.79 -12.41 4.89
CA LYS A 451 -19.86 -12.06 3.81
C LYS A 451 -18.95 -13.23 3.45
N LYS A 452 -18.39 -13.93 4.46
CA LYS A 452 -17.58 -15.15 4.31
C LYS A 452 -18.36 -16.27 3.64
N LYS A 453 -19.61 -16.49 4.05
CA LYS A 453 -20.53 -17.45 3.42
C LYS A 453 -20.78 -17.11 1.95
N LYS A 454 -21.19 -15.87 1.64
CA LYS A 454 -21.42 -15.43 0.25
C LYS A 454 -20.18 -15.55 -0.63
N ALA A 455 -18.99 -15.26 -0.09
CA ALA A 455 -17.72 -15.44 -0.81
C ALA A 455 -17.42 -16.92 -1.08
N LYS A 456 -17.72 -17.81 -0.13
CA LYS A 456 -17.59 -19.27 -0.28
C LYS A 456 -18.55 -19.78 -1.36
N ASP A 457 -19.83 -19.43 -1.27
CA ASP A 457 -20.86 -19.79 -2.25
C ASP A 457 -20.48 -19.31 -3.66
N LYS A 458 -19.90 -18.10 -3.79
CA LYS A 458 -19.36 -17.57 -5.06
C LYS A 458 -18.20 -18.42 -5.59
N LYS A 459 -17.25 -18.82 -4.75
CA LYS A 459 -16.13 -19.71 -5.15
C LYS A 459 -16.66 -21.06 -5.64
N GLU A 460 -17.53 -21.72 -4.88
CA GLU A 460 -18.10 -23.03 -5.24
C GLU A 460 -18.90 -22.99 -6.56
N LYS A 461 -19.57 -21.86 -6.85
CA LYS A 461 -20.25 -21.62 -8.13
C LYS A 461 -19.25 -21.43 -9.29
N GLU A 462 -18.25 -20.55 -9.16
CA GLU A 462 -17.26 -20.32 -10.23
C GLU A 462 -16.43 -21.58 -10.54
N GLU A 463 -16.16 -22.43 -9.54
CA GLU A 463 -15.52 -23.74 -9.72
C GLU A 463 -16.29 -24.69 -10.64
N LYS A 464 -17.60 -24.48 -10.88
CA LYS A 464 -18.36 -25.26 -11.87
C LYS A 464 -17.78 -25.14 -13.29
N ARG A 465 -17.03 -24.06 -13.61
CA ARG A 465 -16.30 -23.94 -14.89
C ARG A 465 -15.26 -25.05 -15.11
N LYS A 466 -14.74 -25.66 -14.04
CA LYS A 466 -13.75 -26.76 -14.06
C LYS A 466 -14.39 -28.15 -13.88
N LYS A 467 -15.72 -28.26 -13.87
CA LYS A 467 -16.48 -29.52 -13.70
C LYS A 467 -17.25 -29.89 -14.99
N PRO A 468 -17.42 -31.18 -15.32
CA PRO A 468 -18.12 -31.58 -16.54
C PRO A 468 -19.58 -31.09 -16.62
N GLY A 469 -20.07 -30.87 -17.83
CA GLY A 469 -21.47 -30.50 -18.09
C GLY A 469 -21.89 -30.70 -19.54
N THR A 470 -23.18 -30.52 -19.80
CA THR A 470 -23.80 -30.71 -21.12
C THR A 470 -24.16 -29.35 -21.72
N ALA A 471 -23.79 -29.10 -22.98
CA ALA A 471 -24.15 -27.86 -23.65
C ALA A 471 -25.66 -27.78 -23.93
N THR A 472 -26.26 -26.65 -23.54
CA THR A 472 -27.68 -26.34 -23.69
C THR A 472 -27.86 -25.01 -24.43
N GLY A 473 -29.09 -24.55 -24.60
CA GLY A 473 -29.40 -23.29 -25.29
C GLY A 473 -29.63 -23.43 -26.80
N LYS A 474 -30.40 -22.50 -27.37
CA LYS A 474 -30.79 -22.46 -28.79
C LYS A 474 -29.85 -21.64 -29.66
N GLY A 475 -29.10 -20.71 -29.07
CA GLY A 475 -28.40 -19.65 -29.80
C GLY A 475 -29.41 -18.66 -30.41
N LYS A 476 -28.90 -17.68 -31.17
CA LYS A 476 -29.74 -16.74 -31.93
C LYS A 476 -29.36 -16.74 -33.40
N LYS A 477 -30.33 -16.41 -34.26
CA LYS A 477 -30.04 -16.07 -35.67
C LYS A 477 -29.20 -14.79 -35.69
N VAL A 478 -28.17 -14.79 -36.53
CA VAL A 478 -27.21 -13.68 -36.64
C VAL A 478 -27.08 -13.23 -38.09
N GLY A 479 -26.82 -11.94 -38.30
CA GLY A 479 -26.64 -11.36 -39.62
C GLY A 479 -25.21 -11.44 -40.14
N ASP A 480 -25.01 -10.92 -41.35
CA ASP A 480 -23.68 -10.77 -41.95
C ASP A 480 -22.79 -9.90 -41.04
N LYS A 481 -21.52 -10.30 -40.84
CA LYS A 481 -20.57 -9.65 -39.91
C LYS A 481 -20.94 -9.68 -38.41
N TRP A 482 -21.74 -10.65 -37.95
CA TRP A 482 -22.18 -10.79 -36.54
C TRP A 482 -21.13 -10.50 -35.45
N LEU A 483 -19.88 -10.91 -35.64
CA LEU A 483 -18.80 -10.70 -34.67
C LEU A 483 -18.46 -9.21 -34.44
N ASN A 484 -18.90 -8.30 -35.32
CA ASN A 484 -18.82 -6.86 -35.10
C ASN A 484 -19.68 -6.39 -33.92
N ASP A 485 -20.72 -7.14 -33.57
CA ASP A 485 -21.64 -6.82 -32.47
C ASP A 485 -21.04 -7.24 -31.11
N ALA A 486 -19.94 -8.00 -31.09
CA ALA A 486 -19.18 -8.29 -29.87
C ALA A 486 -18.60 -7.04 -29.20
N GLY A 487 -18.54 -5.91 -29.92
CA GLY A 487 -18.14 -4.60 -29.38
C GLY A 487 -19.30 -3.71 -28.93
N LYS A 488 -20.55 -4.20 -28.91
CA LYS A 488 -21.77 -3.44 -28.61
C LYS A 488 -22.56 -4.11 -27.48
N GLU A 489 -23.47 -3.37 -26.83
CA GLU A 489 -24.49 -3.91 -25.90
C GLU A 489 -23.93 -4.97 -24.94
N ASN A 490 -24.49 -6.18 -24.87
CA ASN A 490 -23.94 -7.28 -24.06
C ASN A 490 -22.97 -8.20 -24.84
N GLY A 491 -22.61 -7.82 -26.06
CA GLY A 491 -21.85 -8.65 -27.01
C GLY A 491 -22.76 -9.48 -27.93
N ALA A 492 -22.13 -10.21 -28.85
CA ALA A 492 -22.83 -10.98 -29.87
C ALA A 492 -23.29 -12.34 -29.31
N PRO A 493 -24.53 -12.81 -29.60
CA PRO A 493 -25.01 -14.11 -29.13
C PRO A 493 -24.31 -15.27 -29.85
N ILE A 494 -24.29 -16.46 -29.23
CA ILE A 494 -23.85 -17.67 -29.93
C ILE A 494 -24.78 -17.95 -31.14
N PRO A 495 -24.24 -18.15 -32.36
CA PRO A 495 -25.07 -18.42 -33.54
C PRO A 495 -25.89 -19.71 -33.41
N GLU A 496 -27.17 -19.66 -33.79
CA GLU A 496 -28.13 -20.79 -33.73
C GLU A 496 -27.58 -22.08 -34.35
N GLN A 497 -26.92 -21.99 -35.51
CA GLN A 497 -26.33 -23.15 -36.19
C GLN A 497 -25.14 -23.77 -35.45
N VAL A 498 -24.36 -22.98 -34.70
CA VAL A 498 -23.29 -23.48 -33.82
C VAL A 498 -23.91 -24.15 -32.60
N ALA A 499 -24.90 -23.50 -31.99
CA ALA A 499 -25.62 -24.08 -30.86
C ALA A 499 -26.31 -25.41 -31.21
N ASN A 500 -26.93 -25.52 -32.38
CA ASN A 500 -27.54 -26.76 -32.88
C ASN A 500 -26.52 -27.90 -33.05
N LYS A 501 -25.24 -27.61 -33.32
CA LYS A 501 -24.18 -28.62 -33.47
C LYS A 501 -23.51 -29.00 -32.15
N LEU A 502 -23.64 -28.20 -31.10
CA LEU A 502 -23.04 -28.44 -29.79
C LEU A 502 -24.03 -28.91 -28.72
N ARG A 503 -25.32 -28.57 -28.85
CA ARG A 503 -26.38 -28.95 -27.90
C ARG A 503 -26.41 -30.46 -27.65
N GLY A 504 -26.50 -30.84 -26.38
CA GLY A 504 -26.51 -32.24 -25.93
C GLY A 504 -25.12 -32.89 -25.85
N LYS A 505 -24.05 -32.28 -26.38
CA LYS A 505 -22.69 -32.77 -26.17
C LYS A 505 -22.22 -32.50 -24.74
N LYS A 506 -21.47 -33.45 -24.18
CA LYS A 506 -20.78 -33.31 -22.89
C LYS A 506 -19.38 -32.73 -23.09
N PHE A 507 -18.97 -31.89 -22.16
CA PHE A 507 -17.63 -31.29 -22.06
C PHE A 507 -17.13 -31.46 -20.63
N ASN A 508 -15.84 -31.69 -20.43
CA ASN A 508 -15.24 -31.86 -19.10
C ASN A 508 -15.00 -30.51 -18.39
N SER A 509 -14.93 -29.42 -19.14
CA SER A 509 -14.77 -28.06 -18.62
C SER A 509 -15.37 -27.00 -19.56
N PHE A 510 -15.57 -25.79 -19.04
CA PHE A 510 -15.99 -24.65 -19.84
C PHE A 510 -14.96 -24.25 -20.91
N ASP A 511 -13.66 -24.50 -20.70
CA ASP A 511 -12.64 -24.24 -21.72
C ASP A 511 -12.74 -25.22 -22.91
N GLU A 512 -13.17 -26.47 -22.68
CA GLU A 512 -13.48 -27.38 -23.78
C GLU A 512 -14.70 -26.91 -24.59
N LEU A 513 -15.77 -26.44 -23.93
CA LEU A 513 -16.90 -25.81 -24.63
C LEU A 513 -16.45 -24.57 -25.41
N ARG A 514 -15.62 -23.70 -24.82
CA ARG A 514 -15.04 -22.53 -25.50
C ARG A 514 -14.25 -22.93 -26.75
N LYS A 515 -13.41 -23.97 -26.67
CA LYS A 515 -12.68 -24.51 -27.83
C LYS A 515 -13.64 -25.02 -28.90
N ALA A 516 -14.64 -25.80 -28.51
CA ALA A 516 -15.63 -26.36 -29.42
C ALA A 516 -16.50 -25.30 -30.10
N ILE A 517 -16.86 -24.21 -29.40
CA ILE A 517 -17.58 -23.07 -29.99
C ILE A 517 -16.75 -22.45 -31.12
N TRP A 518 -15.46 -22.17 -30.91
CA TRP A 518 -14.61 -21.59 -31.95
C TRP A 518 -14.31 -22.55 -33.11
N ASP A 519 -14.04 -23.83 -32.79
CA ASP A 519 -13.86 -24.87 -33.81
C ASP A 519 -15.12 -25.05 -34.67
N GLU A 520 -16.30 -25.10 -34.07
CA GLU A 520 -17.55 -25.25 -34.80
C GLU A 520 -17.90 -23.99 -35.61
N ILE A 521 -17.65 -22.78 -35.09
CA ILE A 521 -17.71 -21.52 -35.87
C ILE A 521 -16.84 -21.61 -37.13
N SER A 522 -15.68 -22.27 -37.08
CA SER A 522 -14.76 -22.37 -38.22
C SER A 522 -15.32 -23.13 -39.43
N LYS A 523 -16.34 -23.97 -39.20
CA LYS A 523 -16.94 -24.86 -40.22
C LYS A 523 -18.07 -24.18 -41.02
N PHE A 524 -18.42 -22.95 -40.66
CA PHE A 524 -19.51 -22.16 -41.22
C PHE A 524 -18.95 -20.98 -42.04
N PRO A 525 -18.86 -21.09 -43.39
CA PRO A 525 -18.22 -20.08 -44.25
C PRO A 525 -18.73 -18.66 -44.05
N GLU A 526 -20.03 -18.48 -43.82
CA GLU A 526 -20.70 -17.21 -43.58
C GLU A 526 -20.32 -16.57 -42.23
N LEU A 527 -20.09 -17.37 -41.18
CA LEU A 527 -19.61 -16.86 -39.88
C LEU A 527 -18.14 -16.42 -39.96
N ILE A 528 -17.31 -17.10 -40.75
CA ILE A 528 -15.89 -16.77 -40.92
C ILE A 528 -15.56 -15.86 -42.11
N LYS A 529 -16.54 -15.54 -42.98
CA LYS A 529 -16.37 -14.75 -44.21
C LYS A 529 -15.53 -13.49 -44.00
N ASN A 530 -15.80 -12.79 -42.89
CA ASN A 530 -15.20 -11.51 -42.51
C ASN A 530 -13.96 -11.62 -41.59
N LEU A 531 -13.49 -12.84 -41.27
CA LEU A 531 -12.27 -13.05 -40.50
C LEU A 531 -11.02 -12.95 -41.38
N SER A 532 -9.93 -12.41 -40.82
CA SER A 532 -8.60 -12.45 -41.44
C SER A 532 -8.10 -13.90 -41.60
N LYS A 533 -7.17 -14.14 -42.53
CA LYS A 533 -6.56 -15.48 -42.73
C LYS A 533 -6.03 -16.07 -41.42
N ASN A 534 -5.33 -15.26 -40.62
CA ASN A 534 -4.81 -15.69 -39.32
C ASN A 534 -5.94 -16.04 -38.33
N ASN A 535 -7.01 -15.24 -38.27
CA ASN A 535 -8.16 -15.55 -37.40
C ASN A 535 -8.88 -16.83 -37.84
N LYS A 536 -9.00 -17.11 -39.14
CA LYS A 536 -9.53 -18.39 -39.66
C LYS A 536 -8.72 -19.58 -39.14
N THR A 537 -7.38 -19.51 -39.20
CA THR A 537 -6.47 -20.53 -38.67
C THR A 537 -6.52 -20.68 -37.14
N LEU A 538 -6.88 -19.62 -36.40
CA LEU A 538 -7.07 -19.69 -34.94
C LEU A 538 -8.38 -20.41 -34.59
N VAL A 539 -9.50 -20.02 -35.20
CA VAL A 539 -10.80 -20.62 -34.87
C VAL A 539 -10.85 -22.09 -35.27
N SER A 540 -10.23 -22.48 -36.41
CA SER A 540 -10.10 -23.89 -36.83
C SER A 540 -9.15 -24.74 -35.97
N LYS A 541 -8.67 -24.19 -34.84
CA LYS A 541 -7.89 -24.89 -33.80
C LYS A 541 -8.52 -24.70 -32.40
N GLY A 542 -9.75 -24.18 -32.33
CA GLY A 542 -10.44 -23.86 -31.07
C GLY A 542 -9.87 -22.65 -30.31
N TYR A 543 -9.01 -21.84 -30.93
CA TYR A 543 -8.50 -20.61 -30.33
C TYR A 543 -9.42 -19.43 -30.62
N SER A 544 -9.58 -18.54 -29.63
CA SER A 544 -10.31 -17.28 -29.84
C SER A 544 -9.64 -16.41 -30.92
N PRO A 545 -10.40 -15.81 -31.86
CA PRO A 545 -9.84 -14.94 -32.89
C PRO A 545 -9.46 -13.58 -32.31
N PHE A 546 -8.43 -12.93 -32.87
CA PHE A 546 -8.04 -11.57 -32.48
C PHE A 546 -9.16 -10.56 -32.73
N ALA A 547 -9.43 -9.72 -31.72
CA ALA A 547 -10.26 -8.53 -31.83
C ALA A 547 -9.53 -7.42 -32.62
N ARG A 548 -10.27 -6.42 -33.09
CA ARG A 548 -9.68 -5.25 -33.79
C ARG A 548 -8.81 -4.47 -32.80
N LYS A 549 -7.65 -3.93 -33.23
CA LYS A 549 -6.69 -3.23 -32.36
C LYS A 549 -7.31 -2.21 -31.39
N LYS A 550 -8.30 -1.43 -31.83
CA LYS A 550 -9.00 -0.42 -31.01
C LYS A 550 -9.92 -0.98 -29.90
N ASP A 551 -10.26 -2.26 -29.99
CA ASP A 551 -11.15 -2.99 -29.09
C ASP A 551 -10.37 -3.99 -28.19
N GLN A 552 -9.03 -4.02 -28.34
CA GLN A 552 -8.08 -4.74 -27.46
C GLN A 552 -7.72 -3.87 -26.25
N VAL A 553 -7.36 -4.49 -25.13
CA VAL A 553 -6.91 -3.78 -23.90
C VAL A 553 -5.70 -4.52 -23.31
N GLY A 554 -4.53 -3.87 -23.32
CA GLY A 554 -3.29 -4.43 -22.80
C GLY A 554 -2.94 -5.80 -23.42
N GLY A 555 -2.85 -6.84 -22.57
CA GLY A 555 -2.63 -8.22 -22.99
C GLY A 555 -3.85 -8.88 -23.66
N ARG A 556 -5.06 -8.37 -23.44
CA ARG A 556 -6.31 -8.93 -23.94
C ARG A 556 -6.54 -8.51 -25.38
N LYS A 557 -6.29 -9.44 -26.30
CA LYS A 557 -6.26 -9.18 -27.74
C LYS A 557 -7.24 -10.02 -28.55
N VAL A 558 -7.89 -11.01 -27.94
CA VAL A 558 -8.82 -11.97 -28.58
C VAL A 558 -10.25 -11.77 -28.09
N HIS A 559 -11.22 -12.30 -28.82
CA HIS A 559 -12.61 -12.32 -28.35
C HIS A 559 -12.79 -13.28 -27.18
N GLU A 560 -13.69 -12.93 -26.27
CA GLU A 560 -13.91 -13.60 -25.00
C GLU A 560 -15.34 -14.14 -24.96
N LEU A 561 -15.60 -15.17 -24.14
CA LEU A 561 -16.94 -15.66 -23.85
C LEU A 561 -17.36 -15.16 -22.46
N HIS A 562 -18.38 -14.33 -22.42
CA HIS A 562 -19.02 -13.78 -21.23
C HIS A 562 -20.32 -14.54 -20.91
N HIS A 563 -20.71 -14.58 -19.63
CA HIS A 563 -21.99 -15.13 -19.17
C HIS A 563 -22.92 -13.96 -18.81
N ASP A 564 -24.03 -13.81 -19.54
CA ASP A 564 -25.01 -12.71 -19.37
C ASP A 564 -25.61 -12.70 -17.94
N ASN A 565 -26.02 -13.87 -17.46
CA ASN A 565 -26.27 -14.14 -16.04
C ASN A 565 -24.98 -14.75 -15.45
N PRO A 566 -24.29 -14.08 -14.51
CA PRO A 566 -23.02 -14.55 -13.96
C PRO A 566 -23.13 -15.91 -13.26
N ILE A 567 -22.11 -16.76 -13.42
CA ILE A 567 -22.08 -18.07 -12.74
C ILE A 567 -22.14 -17.89 -11.21
N SER A 568 -21.45 -16.89 -10.66
CA SER A 568 -21.54 -16.51 -9.24
C SER A 568 -22.95 -16.18 -8.75
N GLU A 569 -23.85 -15.76 -9.63
CA GLU A 569 -25.23 -15.42 -9.31
C GLU A 569 -26.18 -16.61 -9.51
N GLY A 570 -25.72 -17.66 -10.20
CA GLY A 570 -26.47 -18.87 -10.47
C GLY A 570 -26.70 -19.13 -11.95
N GLY A 571 -26.11 -18.33 -12.84
CA GLY A 571 -26.16 -18.56 -14.28
C GLY A 571 -25.57 -19.91 -14.70
N GLU A 572 -26.22 -20.54 -15.67
CA GLU A 572 -25.80 -21.84 -16.18
C GLU A 572 -24.49 -21.74 -16.96
N VAL A 573 -23.57 -22.67 -16.67
CA VAL A 573 -22.18 -22.64 -17.18
C VAL A 573 -22.11 -22.97 -18.67
N TYR A 574 -22.93 -23.94 -19.09
CA TYR A 574 -22.90 -24.57 -20.41
C TYR A 574 -24.09 -24.19 -21.29
N ASP A 575 -24.94 -23.27 -20.83
CA ASP A 575 -26.06 -22.75 -21.62
C ASP A 575 -25.57 -21.70 -22.62
N MET A 576 -25.65 -22.01 -23.91
CA MET A 576 -25.24 -21.11 -24.98
C MET A 576 -26.18 -19.90 -25.15
N ASP A 577 -27.40 -19.93 -24.60
CA ASP A 577 -28.27 -18.75 -24.54
C ASP A 577 -27.80 -17.75 -23.47
N ASN A 578 -27.15 -18.24 -22.42
CA ASN A 578 -26.46 -17.45 -21.39
C ASN A 578 -25.09 -16.92 -21.86
N LEU A 579 -24.56 -17.34 -23.03
CA LEU A 579 -23.24 -16.92 -23.52
C LEU A 579 -23.28 -15.74 -24.51
N ARG A 580 -22.35 -14.81 -24.36
CA ARG A 580 -22.06 -13.74 -25.32
C ARG A 580 -20.60 -13.74 -25.71
N VAL A 581 -20.34 -13.45 -26.98
CA VAL A 581 -19.01 -13.15 -27.49
C VAL A 581 -18.76 -11.66 -27.34
N THR A 582 -17.71 -11.29 -26.61
CA THR A 582 -17.34 -9.90 -26.35
C THR A 582 -15.96 -9.57 -26.92
N THR A 583 -15.73 -8.30 -27.24
CA THR A 583 -14.35 -7.78 -27.34
C THR A 583 -13.82 -7.49 -25.93
N PRO A 584 -12.48 -7.56 -25.71
CA PRO A 584 -11.88 -7.24 -24.42
C PRO A 584 -12.35 -5.92 -23.82
N LYS A 585 -12.37 -4.86 -24.65
CA LYS A 585 -12.85 -3.56 -24.24
C LYS A 585 -14.31 -3.59 -23.79
N ARG A 586 -15.21 -4.20 -24.58
CA ARG A 586 -16.64 -4.23 -24.25
C ARG A 586 -16.91 -5.07 -23.00
N HIS A 587 -16.20 -6.17 -22.79
CA HIS A 587 -16.34 -6.99 -21.59
C HIS A 587 -15.95 -6.21 -20.32
N ILE A 588 -14.88 -5.40 -20.36
CA ILE A 588 -14.52 -4.51 -19.24
C ILE A 588 -15.61 -3.45 -19.02
N ASP A 589 -16.13 -2.85 -20.09
CA ASP A 589 -17.14 -1.80 -19.98
C ASP A 589 -18.47 -2.35 -19.41
N ILE A 590 -18.88 -3.58 -19.77
CA ILE A 590 -20.01 -4.30 -19.14
C ILE A 590 -19.80 -4.44 -17.62
N HIS A 591 -18.64 -4.95 -17.16
CA HIS A 591 -18.35 -5.10 -15.73
C HIS A 591 -18.15 -3.78 -14.97
N ARG A 592 -17.99 -2.66 -15.68
CA ARG A 592 -17.99 -1.30 -15.12
C ARG A 592 -19.38 -0.64 -15.13
N GLY A 593 -20.41 -1.30 -15.66
CA GLY A 593 -21.75 -0.72 -15.85
C GLY A 593 -21.78 0.42 -16.88
N LYS A 594 -21.13 0.24 -18.04
CA LYS A 594 -20.98 1.24 -19.12
C LYS A 594 -21.51 0.79 -20.48
#